data_AF-A0A0F2L1X7-F1
#
_entry.id   AF-A0A0F2L1X7-F1
#
_cell.length_a   1.000
_cell.length_b   1.000
_cell.length_c   1.000
_cell.angle_alpha   90.00
_cell.angle_beta   90.00
_cell.angle_gamma   90.00
#
_symmetry.space_group_name_H-M   'P 1'
#
loop_
_entity.id
_entity.type
_entity.pdbx_description
1 polymer ?
#
loop_
_entity_poly.entity_id
_entity_poly.type
_entity_poly.pdbx_seq_one_letter_code
_entity_poly.pdbx_strand_id
1 'polypeptide(L)'
;MVDVFEEVLGLLRGLGLRFSVEGYGDERVVVVDLGEDFSVYISILCRGGECDVEYAIGDENFIIRPERVDLLGRAVDIITRVNSKLRGQG
;
A
#
# COMPACT_ATOMS: atom_id res chain seq x y z
N MET A 1 -18.61 -0.55 11.05
CA MET A 1 -17.27 -1.14 10.86
C MET A 1 -16.65 -0.34 9.74
N VAL A 2 -15.56 0.38 10.01
CA VAL A 2 -14.85 1.13 8.97
C VAL A 2 -14.17 0.11 8.06
N ASP A 3 -14.39 0.20 6.75
CA ASP A 3 -13.73 -0.67 5.79
C ASP A 3 -12.29 -0.17 5.59
N VAL A 4 -11.32 -0.88 6.19
CA VAL A 4 -9.89 -0.56 6.11
C VAL A 4 -9.44 -0.37 4.66
N PHE A 5 -9.96 -1.19 3.75
CA PHE A 5 -9.63 -1.10 2.34
C PHE A 5 -10.08 0.26 1.75
N GLU A 6 -11.33 0.68 2.01
CA GLU A 6 -11.84 1.96 1.50
C GLU A 6 -11.11 3.17 2.11
N GLU A 7 -10.65 3.09 3.36
CA GLU A 7 -9.81 4.14 3.97
C GLU A 7 -8.45 4.27 3.29
N VAL A 8 -7.81 3.13 2.97
CA VAL A 8 -6.56 3.12 2.20
C VAL A 8 -6.80 3.74 0.82
N LEU A 9 -7.84 3.33 0.10
CA LEU A 9 -8.17 3.89 -1.21
C LEU A 9 -8.46 5.39 -1.15
N GLY A 10 -9.22 5.84 -0.14
CA GLY A 10 -9.53 7.25 0.08
C GLY A 10 -8.28 8.09 0.30
N LEU A 11 -7.36 7.60 1.14
CA LEU A 11 -6.07 8.26 1.37
C LEU A 11 -5.25 8.35 0.08
N LEU A 12 -5.06 7.24 -0.65
CA LEU A 12 -4.24 7.20 -1.85
C LEU A 12 -4.79 8.10 -2.96
N ARG A 13 -6.13 8.14 -3.13
CA ARG A 13 -6.80 9.09 -4.02
C ARG A 13 -6.57 10.54 -3.59
N GLY A 14 -6.65 10.83 -2.29
CA GLY A 14 -6.38 12.16 -1.74
C GLY A 14 -4.94 12.63 -1.94
N LEU A 15 -4.00 11.69 -2.03
CA LEU A 15 -2.59 11.95 -2.35
C LEU A 15 -2.33 12.06 -3.87
N GLY A 16 -3.33 11.84 -4.72
CA GLY A 16 -3.19 11.88 -6.18
C GLY A 16 -2.28 10.77 -6.74
N LEU A 17 -2.15 9.66 -6.02
CA LEU A 17 -1.29 8.54 -6.41
C LEU A 17 -1.98 7.67 -7.46
N ARG A 18 -1.20 7.15 -8.40
CA ARG A 18 -1.64 6.09 -9.33
C ARG A 18 -1.50 4.75 -8.62
N PHE A 19 -2.56 3.94 -8.68
CA PHE A 19 -2.56 2.61 -8.10
C PHE A 19 -3.54 1.69 -8.84
N SER A 20 -3.28 0.40 -8.76
CA SER A 20 -4.20 -0.67 -9.14
C SER A 20 -4.61 -1.49 -7.91
N VAL A 21 -5.62 -2.35 -8.08
CA VAL A 21 -6.08 -3.28 -7.04
C VAL A 21 -6.11 -4.67 -7.63
N GLU A 22 -5.48 -5.60 -6.93
CA GLU A 22 -5.46 -7.02 -7.24
C GLU A 22 -6.13 -7.82 -6.11
N GLY A 23 -6.72 -8.97 -6.44
CA GLY A 23 -7.42 -9.82 -5.49
C GLY A 23 -6.85 -11.24 -5.48
N TYR A 24 -6.51 -11.73 -4.29
CA TYR A 24 -5.94 -13.06 -4.06
C TYR A 24 -6.76 -13.79 -2.98
N GLY A 25 -7.84 -14.44 -3.40
CA GLY A 25 -8.79 -15.04 -2.45
C GLY A 25 -9.46 -13.97 -1.58
N ASP A 26 -9.22 -14.01 -0.27
CA ASP A 26 -9.76 -13.03 0.69
C ASP A 26 -8.84 -11.80 0.87
N GLU A 27 -7.65 -11.82 0.27
CA GLU A 27 -6.69 -10.74 0.32
C GLU A 27 -6.91 -9.75 -0.83
N ARG A 28 -6.82 -8.45 -0.53
CA ARG A 28 -6.78 -7.39 -1.54
C ARG A 28 -5.43 -6.70 -1.47
N VAL A 29 -4.77 -6.56 -2.61
CA VAL A 29 -3.46 -5.92 -2.73
C VAL A 29 -3.64 -4.63 -3.51
N VAL A 30 -3.29 -3.49 -2.90
CA VAL A 30 -3.23 -2.21 -3.58
C VAL A 30 -1.80 -1.97 -4.03
N VAL A 31 -1.58 -1.84 -5.35
CA VAL A 31 -0.26 -1.63 -5.93
C VAL A 31 -0.13 -0.17 -6.32
N VAL A 32 0.73 0.58 -5.63
CA VAL A 32 0.94 2.02 -5.85
C VAL A 32 2.17 2.23 -6.71
N ASP A 33 1.98 2.81 -7.89
CA ASP A 33 3.05 3.02 -8.88
C ASP A 33 3.89 4.25 -8.54
N LEU A 34 5.20 4.06 -8.32
CA LEU A 34 6.14 5.14 -8.02
C LEU A 34 7.13 5.43 -9.15
N GLY A 35 7.29 4.51 -10.09
CA GLY A 35 8.12 4.62 -11.28
C GLY A 35 7.99 3.37 -12.15
N GLU A 36 8.70 3.32 -13.29
CA GLU A 36 8.82 2.10 -14.08
C GLU A 36 9.44 0.98 -13.23
N ASP A 37 8.72 -0.13 -13.07
CA ASP A 37 9.12 -1.30 -12.29
C ASP A 37 9.44 -0.99 -10.82
N PHE A 38 8.73 -0.05 -10.19
CA PHE A 38 8.88 0.22 -8.75
C PHE A 38 7.57 0.66 -8.09
N SER A 39 7.11 -0.15 -7.14
CA SER A 39 5.80 0.01 -6.52
C SER A 39 5.83 -0.22 -5.01
N VAL A 40 4.81 0.30 -4.34
CA VAL A 40 4.45 -0.08 -2.97
C VAL A 40 3.25 -1.00 -3.03
N TYR A 41 3.36 -2.18 -2.45
CA TYR A 41 2.28 -3.15 -2.33
C TYR A 41 1.70 -3.03 -0.93
N ILE A 42 0.39 -2.86 -0.84
CA ILE A 42 -0.36 -2.79 0.42
C ILE A 42 -1.34 -3.95 0.43
N SER A 43 -0.98 -5.01 1.14
CA SER A 43 -1.78 -6.22 1.31
C SER A 43 -2.75 -6.04 2.46
N ILE A 44 -4.04 -6.30 2.24
CA ILE A 44 -5.11 -6.12 3.22
C ILE A 44 -5.92 -7.42 3.29
N LEU A 45 -5.91 -8.05 4.47
CA LEU A 45 -6.65 -9.28 4.76
C LEU A 45 -7.54 -9.07 5.99
N CYS A 46 -8.86 -9.07 5.81
CA CYS A 46 -9.81 -8.91 6.91
C CYS A 46 -10.46 -10.25 7.26
N ARG A 47 -10.31 -10.70 8.52
CA ARG A 47 -10.91 -11.93 9.06
C ARG A 47 -11.48 -11.69 10.45
N GLY A 48 -12.71 -12.14 10.68
CA GLY A 48 -13.31 -12.11 12.01
C GLY A 48 -13.51 -10.72 12.62
N GLY A 49 -13.55 -9.67 11.80
CA GLY A 49 -13.69 -8.27 12.27
C GLY A 49 -12.35 -7.56 12.53
N GLU A 50 -11.23 -8.26 12.36
CA GLU A 50 -9.89 -7.69 12.39
C GLU A 50 -9.31 -7.66 10.97
N CYS A 51 -8.50 -6.66 10.66
CA CYS A 51 -7.79 -6.56 9.38
C CYS A 51 -6.30 -6.50 9.64
N ASP A 52 -5.56 -7.35 8.93
CA ASP A 52 -4.11 -7.29 8.87
C ASP A 52 -3.68 -6.49 7.63
N VAL A 53 -2.63 -5.69 7.79
CA VAL A 53 -2.11 -4.83 6.72
C VAL A 53 -0.61 -4.97 6.63
N GLU A 54 -0.15 -5.52 5.50
CA GLU A 54 1.27 -5.75 5.22
C GLU A 54 1.74 -4.84 4.07
N TYR A 55 3.04 -4.52 4.06
CA TYR A 55 3.65 -3.66 3.06
C TYR A 55 4.85 -4.33 2.42
N ALA A 56 4.96 -4.24 1.09
CA ALA A 56 6.18 -4.57 0.36
C ALA A 56 6.57 -3.42 -0.58
N ILE A 57 7.86 -3.33 -0.91
CA ILE A 57 8.42 -2.31 -1.80
C ILE A 57 9.37 -2.99 -2.79
N GLY A 58 9.24 -2.68 -4.07
CA GLY A 58 10.17 -3.16 -5.10
C GLY A 58 9.53 -3.24 -6.47
N ASP A 59 10.20 -3.95 -7.38
CA ASP A 59 9.61 -4.41 -8.63
C ASP A 59 8.63 -5.58 -8.41
N GLU A 60 8.19 -6.24 -9.48
CA GLU A 60 7.30 -7.42 -9.42
C GLU A 60 7.90 -8.62 -8.64
N ASN A 61 9.23 -8.64 -8.46
CA ASN A 61 9.95 -9.67 -7.72
C ASN A 61 10.36 -9.19 -6.31
N PHE A 62 9.85 -8.04 -5.86
CA PHE A 62 10.21 -7.39 -4.60
C PHE A 62 11.70 -7.03 -4.50
N ILE A 63 12.32 -6.73 -5.64
CA ILE A 63 13.72 -6.30 -5.71
C ILE A 63 13.79 -4.78 -5.82
N ILE A 64 14.67 -4.17 -5.04
CA ILE A 64 15.00 -2.74 -5.15
C ILE A 64 16.29 -2.63 -5.97
N ARG A 65 16.19 -2.21 -7.22
CA ARG A 65 17.35 -1.99 -8.08
C ARG A 65 18.08 -0.70 -7.71
N PRO A 66 19.42 -0.60 -7.89
CA PRO A 66 20.19 0.59 -7.54
C PRO A 66 19.63 1.90 -8.12
N GLU A 67 19.13 1.86 -9.35
CA GLU A 67 18.53 2.98 -10.08
C GLU A 67 17.16 3.43 -9.53
N ARG A 68 16.59 2.73 -8.54
CA ARG A 68 15.32 3.05 -7.89
C ARG A 68 15.46 3.39 -6.41
N VAL A 69 16.67 3.38 -5.85
CA VAL A 69 16.92 3.62 -4.41
C VAL A 69 16.44 5.01 -3.97
N ASP A 70 16.50 6.01 -4.86
CA ASP A 70 16.00 7.36 -4.62
C ASP A 70 14.48 7.40 -4.38
N LEU A 71 13.73 6.42 -4.90
CA LEU A 71 12.30 6.30 -4.70
C LEU A 71 11.91 5.73 -3.32
N LEU A 72 12.86 5.17 -2.56
CA LEU A 72 12.56 4.59 -1.24
C LEU A 72 12.01 5.61 -0.25
N GLY A 73 12.50 6.86 -0.29
CA GLY A 73 11.98 7.92 0.57
C GLY A 73 10.49 8.17 0.33
N ARG A 74 10.07 8.14 -0.93
CA ARG A 74 8.65 8.29 -1.32
C ARG A 74 7.83 7.06 -0.92
N ALA A 75 8.36 5.86 -1.11
CA ALA A 75 7.70 4.62 -0.68
C ALA A 75 7.43 4.61 0.83
N VAL A 76 8.44 4.96 1.64
CA VAL A 76 8.32 5.03 3.10
C VAL A 76 7.34 6.11 3.55
N ASP A 77 7.30 7.28 2.89
CA ASP A 77 6.30 8.32 3.19
C ASP A 77 4.87 7.82 2.98
N ILE A 78 4.62 7.08 1.90
CA ILE A 78 3.31 6.48 1.61
C ILE A 78 2.93 5.47 2.70
N ILE A 79 3.81 4.52 3.01
CA ILE A 79 3.58 3.52 4.07
C ILE A 79 3.30 4.19 5.41
N THR A 80 4.08 5.22 5.76
CA THR A 80 3.93 5.96 7.01
C THR A 80 2.56 6.64 7.07
N ARG A 81 2.13 7.31 5.99
CA ARG A 81 0.81 7.96 5.93
C ARG A 81 -0.34 6.96 6.05
N VAL A 82 -0.25 5.82 5.36
CA VAL A 82 -1.25 4.74 5.44
C VAL A 82 -1.34 4.23 6.88
N ASN A 83 -0.21 3.87 7.47
CA ASN A 83 -0.17 3.36 8.84
C ASN A 83 -0.67 4.40 9.87
N SER A 84 -0.29 5.67 9.72
CA SER A 84 -0.79 6.76 10.59
C SER A 84 -2.30 6.95 10.46
N LYS A 85 -2.85 6.88 9.24
CA LYS A 85 -4.29 6.99 8.98
C LYS A 85 -5.07 5.84 9.63
N LEU A 86 -4.53 4.62 9.59
CA LEU A 86 -5.16 3.44 10.19
C LEU A 86 -5.04 3.44 11.73
N ARG A 87 -3.92 3.89 12.29
CA ARG A 87 -3.72 3.97 13.76
C ARG A 87 -4.44 5.14 14.43
N GLY A 88 -4.65 6.26 13.72
CA GLY A 88 -5.36 7.44 14.24
C GLY A 88 -6.85 7.23 14.48
N GLN A 89 -7.38 6.02 14.25
CA GLN A 89 -8.76 5.62 14.54
C GLN A 89 -8.87 4.73 15.80
N GLY A 90 -7.76 4.53 16.54
CA GLY A 90 -7.70 3.84 17.83
C GLY A 90 -7.86 4.75 19.03
#